data_AF-A0A644VXK7-F1
#
_entry.id   AF-A0A644VXK7-F1
#
_cell.length_a   1.000
_cell.length_b   1.000
_cell.length_c   1.000
_cell.angle_alpha   90.00
_cell.angle_beta   90.00
_cell.angle_gamma   90.00
#
_symmetry.space_group_name_H-M   'P 1'
#
loop_
_entity.id
_entity.type
_entity.pdbx_description
1 polymer ?
#
loop_
_entity_poly.entity_id
_entity_poly.type
_entity_poly.pdbx_seq_one_letter_code
_entity_poly.pdbx_strand_id
1 'polypeptide(L)'
;MTALCFSDYQAPQEYRQFCQVPKGKALISQSTHGYNGHADVYVCKTSCSLLSSANNFRVGERGFQENPIHLIFSATEQVWINHPGEHNLFGHARPSYWAGNGTLPRVNQYENFACVVFNNDPAHPVDFTHVYLPTMEFASFERRGNWLFAASHNGGYVGVYCSQYLEPAGYGPNKEREFIAAGRKAVYLLRVGSQCSFGSFASFIKAMLDSDLSATDQAFVFEDPSLGRLEGGWDASLEVQGQTIKYNNFDPVGTNLWYVER
;
A
#
# COMPACT_ATOMS: atom_id res chain seq x y z
N MET A 1 -15.31 -8.51 -21.20
CA MET A 1 -16.14 -8.75 -20.01
C MET A 1 -17.12 -7.60 -19.90
N THR A 2 -18.41 -7.83 -20.16
CA THR A 2 -19.44 -6.81 -20.02
C THR A 2 -19.91 -6.86 -18.56
N ALA A 3 -19.54 -5.87 -17.75
CA ALA A 3 -20.15 -5.69 -16.44
C ALA A 3 -21.58 -5.16 -16.66
N LEU A 4 -22.57 -6.05 -16.64
CA LEU A 4 -23.98 -5.68 -16.62
C LEU A 4 -24.34 -5.25 -15.20
N CYS A 5 -24.51 -3.94 -14.98
CA CYS A 5 -25.14 -3.45 -13.76
C CYS A 5 -26.66 -3.54 -13.95
N PHE A 6 -27.32 -4.43 -13.20
CA PHE A 6 -28.77 -4.68 -13.28
C PHE A 6 -29.64 -3.64 -12.55
N SER A 7 -29.08 -2.48 -12.22
CA SER A 7 -29.75 -1.46 -11.44
C SER A 7 -29.73 -0.12 -12.16
N ASP A 8 -30.87 0.57 -12.14
CA ASP A 8 -31.04 1.98 -12.48
C ASP A 8 -30.59 2.92 -11.33
N TYR A 9 -30.02 2.37 -10.26
CA TYR A 9 -29.50 3.13 -9.14
C TYR A 9 -28.51 4.19 -9.62
N GLN A 10 -28.84 5.43 -9.33
CA GLN A 10 -27.93 6.55 -9.42
C GLN A 10 -27.51 6.93 -8.01
N ALA A 11 -26.20 6.95 -7.76
CA ALA A 11 -25.69 7.46 -6.49
C ALA A 11 -26.19 8.90 -6.27
N PRO A 12 -26.58 9.28 -5.03
CA PRO A 12 -26.96 10.64 -4.69
C PRO A 12 -25.99 11.67 -5.25
N GLN A 13 -26.53 12.77 -5.80
CA GLN A 13 -25.73 13.76 -6.52
C GLN A 13 -24.64 14.40 -5.64
N GLU A 14 -24.91 14.53 -4.34
CA GLU A 14 -23.98 15.01 -3.32
C GLU A 14 -22.70 14.16 -3.21
N TYR A 15 -22.72 12.88 -3.58
CA TYR A 15 -21.54 12.02 -3.52
C TYR A 15 -20.61 12.15 -4.73
N ARG A 16 -21.05 12.82 -5.81
CA ARG A 16 -20.20 13.02 -7.00
C ARG A 16 -18.88 13.69 -6.67
N GLN A 17 -18.86 14.59 -5.67
CA GLN A 17 -17.65 15.28 -5.23
C GLN A 17 -16.58 14.32 -4.67
N PHE A 18 -16.97 13.18 -4.10
CA PHE A 18 -16.05 12.17 -3.56
C PHE A 18 -15.64 11.13 -4.63
N CYS A 19 -16.44 11.01 -5.69
CA CYS A 19 -16.15 10.12 -6.82
C CYS A 19 -15.01 10.66 -7.69
N GLN A 20 -14.96 11.97 -7.94
CA GLN A 20 -13.95 12.61 -8.79
C GLN A 20 -13.14 13.64 -8.01
N VAL A 21 -11.94 13.24 -7.58
CA VAL A 21 -10.99 14.13 -6.91
C VAL A 21 -10.32 15.02 -7.97
N PRO A 22 -10.35 16.36 -7.85
CA PRO A 22 -9.68 17.24 -8.80
C PRO A 22 -8.16 17.03 -8.82
N LYS A 23 -7.51 17.36 -9.94
CA LYS A 23 -6.04 17.33 -10.05
C LYS A 23 -5.39 18.22 -8.99
N GLY A 24 -4.31 17.74 -8.37
CA GLY A 24 -3.60 18.46 -7.31
C GLY A 24 -4.34 18.51 -5.96
N LYS A 25 -5.41 17.73 -5.80
CA LYS A 25 -6.13 17.55 -4.53
C LYS A 25 -6.03 16.10 -4.08
N ALA A 26 -6.09 15.92 -2.76
CA ALA A 26 -6.23 14.63 -2.12
C ALA A 26 -7.48 14.62 -1.23
N LEU A 27 -8.22 13.53 -1.29
CA LEU A 27 -9.31 13.23 -0.38
C LEU A 27 -8.84 12.13 0.57
N ILE A 28 -8.77 12.46 1.85
CA ILE A 28 -8.51 11.50 2.92
C ILE A 28 -9.85 11.05 3.49
N SER A 29 -10.07 9.75 3.53
CA SER A 29 -11.23 9.15 4.17
C SER A 29 -10.80 8.22 5.30
N GLN A 30 -11.39 8.37 6.48
CA GLN A 30 -11.09 7.54 7.65
C GLN A 30 -12.37 7.04 8.27
N SER A 31 -12.51 5.74 8.46
CA SER A 31 -13.72 5.12 9.00
C SER A 31 -13.41 3.80 9.70
N THR A 32 -14.23 3.43 10.69
CA THR A 32 -14.14 2.13 11.35
C THR A 32 -15.26 1.22 10.83
N HIS A 33 -14.88 0.09 10.25
CA HIS A 33 -15.80 -0.85 9.60
C HIS A 33 -15.94 -2.15 10.39
N GLY A 34 -17.06 -2.85 10.17
CA GLY A 34 -17.33 -4.19 10.70
C GLY A 34 -17.94 -4.19 12.10
N TYR A 35 -18.53 -5.34 12.46
CA TYR A 35 -19.17 -5.54 13.75
C TYR A 35 -18.20 -5.26 14.91
N ASN A 36 -18.64 -4.45 15.88
CA ASN A 36 -17.85 -4.00 17.04
C ASN A 36 -16.53 -3.27 16.70
N GLY A 37 -16.50 -2.53 15.59
CA GLY A 37 -15.33 -1.70 15.24
C GLY A 37 -14.15 -2.56 14.79
N HIS A 38 -14.39 -3.46 13.84
CA HIS A 38 -13.46 -4.52 13.48
C HIS A 38 -12.16 -4.02 12.82
N ALA A 39 -12.24 -2.98 11.99
CA ALA A 39 -11.09 -2.47 11.24
C ALA A 39 -11.12 -0.96 11.04
N ASP A 40 -10.01 -0.30 11.36
CA ASP A 40 -9.81 1.13 11.11
C ASP A 40 -9.20 1.35 9.71
N VAL A 41 -10.03 1.83 8.79
CA VAL A 41 -9.67 2.02 7.38
C VAL A 41 -9.21 3.46 7.15
N TYR A 42 -8.10 3.60 6.43
CA TYR A 42 -7.59 4.89 5.97
C TYR A 42 -7.46 4.83 4.45
N VAL A 43 -8.01 5.82 3.77
CA VAL A 43 -7.90 5.98 2.31
C VAL A 43 -7.32 7.35 1.98
N CYS A 44 -6.39 7.38 1.04
CA CYS A 44 -5.97 8.59 0.35
C CYS A 44 -6.26 8.44 -1.14
N LYS A 45 -7.15 9.28 -1.65
CA LYS A 45 -7.57 9.28 -3.05
C LYS A 45 -7.14 10.58 -3.72
N THR A 46 -6.49 10.47 -4.87
CA THR A 46 -6.14 11.58 -5.76
C THR A 46 -6.91 11.46 -7.07
N SER A 47 -6.65 12.33 -8.04
CA SER A 47 -7.15 12.15 -9.41
C SER A 47 -6.53 10.93 -10.14
N CYS A 48 -5.40 10.42 -9.63
CA CYS A 48 -4.60 9.38 -10.30
C CYS A 48 -4.57 8.06 -9.51
N SER A 49 -4.83 8.07 -8.22
CA SER A 49 -4.61 6.91 -7.35
C SER A 49 -5.60 6.82 -6.19
N LEU A 50 -5.72 5.61 -5.65
CA LEU A 50 -6.37 5.32 -4.37
C LEU A 50 -5.46 4.39 -3.57
N LEU A 51 -4.90 4.89 -2.47
CA LEU A 51 -4.15 4.12 -1.49
C LEU A 51 -5.05 3.85 -0.29
N SER A 52 -5.30 2.58 0.01
CA SER A 52 -6.17 2.15 1.11
C SER A 52 -5.44 1.21 2.04
N SER A 53 -5.68 1.35 3.34
CA SER A 53 -5.12 0.48 4.38
C SER A 53 -6.12 0.12 5.47
N ALA A 54 -5.95 -1.07 6.05
CA ALA A 54 -6.55 -1.46 7.33
C ALA A 54 -5.47 -1.32 8.42
N ASN A 55 -5.52 -0.22 9.16
CA ASN A 55 -4.41 0.20 10.02
C ASN A 55 -4.40 -0.59 11.33
N ASN A 56 -3.21 -1.04 11.75
CA ASN A 56 -3.02 -1.86 12.96
C ASN A 56 -3.99 -3.06 13.08
N PHE A 57 -4.47 -3.58 11.95
CA PHE A 57 -5.46 -4.65 11.94
C PHE A 57 -4.82 -5.98 12.40
N ARG A 58 -5.10 -6.37 13.66
CA ARG A 58 -4.73 -7.67 14.25
C ARG A 58 -3.26 -8.06 14.00
N VAL A 59 -2.37 -7.10 14.24
CA VAL A 59 -0.93 -7.20 13.97
C VAL A 59 -0.34 -8.48 14.58
N GLY A 60 0.34 -9.29 13.76
CA GLY A 60 1.02 -10.52 14.19
C GLY A 60 0.10 -11.73 14.35
N GLU A 61 -1.22 -11.57 14.26
CA GLU A 61 -2.13 -12.71 14.29
C GLU A 61 -2.11 -13.47 12.96
N ARG A 62 -2.56 -14.73 13.01
CA ARG A 62 -2.83 -15.50 11.79
C ARG A 62 -3.98 -14.84 11.02
N GLY A 63 -3.74 -14.51 9.75
CA GLY A 63 -4.76 -13.98 8.86
C GLY A 63 -5.54 -15.07 8.13
N PHE A 64 -6.42 -14.63 7.24
CA PHE A 64 -7.31 -15.43 6.42
C PHE A 64 -7.40 -14.92 4.98
N GLN A 65 -8.21 -13.90 4.68
CA GLN A 65 -8.42 -13.37 3.32
C GLN A 65 -8.33 -11.85 3.27
N GLU A 66 -7.64 -11.25 4.23
CA GLU A 66 -7.52 -9.80 4.36
C GLU A 66 -6.50 -9.24 3.39
N ASN A 67 -6.78 -8.05 2.87
CA ASN A 67 -5.83 -7.26 2.09
C ASN A 67 -5.57 -5.92 2.81
N PRO A 68 -4.64 -5.88 3.79
CA PRO A 68 -4.45 -4.72 4.65
C PRO A 68 -3.88 -3.49 3.95
N ILE A 69 -3.36 -3.61 2.73
CA ILE A 69 -2.79 -2.51 1.94
C ILE A 69 -3.09 -2.72 0.45
N HIS A 70 -3.66 -1.72 -0.21
CA HIS A 70 -3.92 -1.78 -1.66
C HIS A 70 -3.79 -0.40 -2.27
N LEU A 71 -2.95 -0.31 -3.30
CA LEU A 71 -2.84 0.86 -4.16
C LEU A 71 -3.42 0.55 -5.53
N ILE A 72 -4.28 1.44 -6.02
CA ILE A 72 -4.96 1.32 -7.30
C ILE A 72 -4.73 2.60 -8.09
N PHE A 73 -4.19 2.49 -9.30
CA PHE A 73 -4.19 3.57 -10.30
C PHE A 73 -5.26 3.33 -11.36
N SER A 74 -5.47 2.07 -11.74
CA SER A 74 -6.49 1.64 -12.70
C SER A 74 -6.93 0.20 -12.42
N ALA A 75 -7.76 -0.37 -13.29
CA ALA A 75 -8.20 -1.76 -13.16
C ALA A 75 -7.06 -2.77 -13.25
N THR A 76 -5.94 -2.44 -13.91
CA THR A 76 -4.79 -3.34 -14.11
C THR A 76 -3.50 -2.83 -13.46
N GLU A 77 -3.39 -1.53 -13.17
CA GLU A 77 -2.25 -0.91 -12.49
C GLU A 77 -2.51 -0.87 -10.99
N GLN A 78 -2.11 -1.94 -10.28
CA GLN A 78 -2.35 -2.11 -8.85
C GLN A 78 -1.08 -2.57 -8.14
N VAL A 79 -0.96 -2.22 -6.85
CA VAL A 79 0.11 -2.69 -5.98
C VAL A 79 -0.47 -3.13 -4.64
N TRP A 80 -0.07 -4.31 -4.17
CA TRP A 80 -0.32 -4.76 -2.80
C TRP A 80 0.82 -5.64 -2.32
N ILE A 81 0.85 -5.88 -1.00
CA ILE A 81 1.91 -6.63 -0.33
C ILE A 81 1.27 -7.59 0.65
N ASN A 82 1.68 -8.85 0.64
CA ASN A 82 1.17 -9.87 1.56
C ASN A 82 2.23 -10.91 1.95
N HIS A 83 1.97 -11.61 3.05
CA HIS A 83 2.65 -12.85 3.43
C HIS A 83 1.81 -14.04 2.93
N PRO A 84 2.29 -14.85 1.97
CA PRO A 84 1.53 -15.99 1.48
C PRO A 84 1.13 -16.97 2.59
N GLY A 85 -0.08 -17.52 2.51
CA GLY A 85 -0.53 -18.58 3.43
C GLY A 85 -0.01 -19.97 3.07
N GLU A 86 0.46 -20.16 1.84
CA GLU A 86 1.03 -21.41 1.33
C GLU A 86 2.04 -21.14 0.22
N HIS A 87 2.93 -22.10 -0.05
CA HIS A 87 3.88 -22.05 -1.18
C HIS A 87 3.22 -22.33 -2.54
N ASN A 88 2.06 -22.98 -2.55
CA ASN A 88 1.41 -23.46 -3.76
C ASN A 88 0.69 -22.31 -4.48
N LEU A 89 1.16 -21.95 -5.67
CA LEU A 89 0.58 -20.90 -6.52
C LEU A 89 -0.91 -21.11 -6.82
N PHE A 90 -1.30 -22.35 -7.09
CA PHE A 90 -2.69 -22.76 -7.37
C PHE A 90 -3.23 -23.66 -6.25
N GLY A 91 -2.91 -23.31 -5.00
CA GLY A 91 -3.37 -24.05 -3.84
C GLY A 91 -4.80 -23.71 -3.42
N HIS A 92 -5.24 -24.38 -2.37
CA HIS A 92 -6.60 -24.25 -1.82
C HIS A 92 -6.61 -23.66 -0.41
N ALA A 93 -5.45 -23.24 0.11
CA ALA A 93 -5.38 -22.71 1.47
C ALA A 93 -6.13 -21.37 1.58
N ARG A 94 -6.43 -21.03 2.83
CA ARG A 94 -7.05 -19.77 3.25
C ARG A 94 -6.29 -19.32 4.50
N PRO A 95 -5.27 -18.45 4.37
CA PRO A 95 -4.85 -17.72 3.17
C PRO A 95 -4.18 -18.60 2.10
N SER A 96 -4.25 -18.17 0.84
CA SER A 96 -3.53 -18.80 -0.28
C SER A 96 -2.22 -18.05 -0.59
N TYR A 97 -1.61 -18.35 -1.74
CA TYR A 97 -0.40 -17.65 -2.19
C TYR A 97 -0.57 -16.12 -2.28
N TRP A 98 -1.67 -15.65 -2.91
CA TRP A 98 -1.96 -14.22 -3.11
C TRP A 98 -3.12 -13.70 -2.25
N ALA A 99 -4.05 -14.57 -1.83
CA ALA A 99 -5.26 -14.13 -1.15
C ALA A 99 -5.11 -14.27 0.36
N GLY A 100 -4.99 -13.13 1.03
CA GLY A 100 -4.85 -13.05 2.48
C GLY A 100 -3.41 -13.02 2.97
N ASN A 101 -3.25 -13.21 4.28
CA ASN A 101 -1.94 -13.13 4.94
C ASN A 101 -1.73 -14.29 5.92
N GLY A 102 -0.66 -15.07 5.77
CA GLY A 102 -0.29 -16.11 6.74
C GLY A 102 -0.07 -15.55 8.15
N THR A 103 0.57 -14.39 8.21
CA THR A 103 0.72 -13.56 9.41
C THR A 103 0.39 -12.12 9.02
N LEU A 104 -0.50 -11.47 9.76
CA LEU A 104 -0.93 -10.11 9.47
C LEU A 104 0.20 -9.11 9.80
N PRO A 105 0.55 -8.19 8.87
CA PRO A 105 1.54 -7.16 9.12
C PRO A 105 0.99 -6.05 10.01
N ARG A 106 1.89 -5.20 10.53
CA ARG A 106 1.49 -3.85 10.91
C ARG A 106 1.41 -2.99 9.65
N VAL A 107 0.25 -2.39 9.39
CA VAL A 107 0.09 -1.36 8.36
C VAL A 107 -0.24 -0.03 9.02
N ASN A 108 0.48 1.01 8.64
CA ASN A 108 0.17 2.40 9.00
C ASN A 108 0.25 3.28 7.75
N GLN A 109 -0.76 4.14 7.56
CA GLN A 109 -0.84 5.06 6.43
C GLN A 109 -0.93 6.52 6.90
N TYR A 110 -0.24 7.42 6.22
CA TYR A 110 -0.44 8.86 6.38
C TYR A 110 -0.46 9.50 5.00
N GLU A 111 -1.62 10.07 4.65
CA GLU A 111 -1.89 10.56 3.29
C GLU A 111 -1.52 9.52 2.23
N ASN A 112 -0.64 9.89 1.31
CA ASN A 112 -0.14 9.11 0.19
C ASN A 112 1.20 8.40 0.50
N PHE A 113 1.46 8.15 1.78
CA PHE A 113 2.52 7.27 2.28
C PHE A 113 1.91 6.12 3.10
N ALA A 114 2.46 4.92 2.99
CA ALA A 114 2.17 3.82 3.90
C ALA A 114 3.41 2.99 4.22
N CYS A 115 3.48 2.45 5.42
CA CYS A 115 4.44 1.42 5.79
C CYS A 115 3.74 0.09 6.10
N VAL A 116 4.39 -1.01 5.71
CA VAL A 116 3.96 -2.38 6.00
C VAL A 116 5.13 -3.10 6.65
N VAL A 117 4.97 -3.53 7.90
CA VAL A 117 6.04 -4.19 8.65
C VAL A 117 5.60 -5.61 8.96
N PHE A 118 6.36 -6.58 8.47
CA PHE A 118 6.14 -8.00 8.72
C PHE A 118 7.07 -8.52 9.82
N ASN A 119 6.51 -9.37 10.67
CA ASN A 119 7.23 -10.22 11.61
C ASN A 119 6.49 -11.56 11.65
N ASN A 120 6.77 -12.38 10.63
CA ASN A 120 6.04 -13.61 10.35
C ASN A 120 6.30 -14.65 11.44
N ASP A 121 5.27 -15.42 11.77
CA ASP A 121 5.36 -16.52 12.73
C ASP A 121 6.50 -17.49 12.33
N PRO A 122 7.48 -17.75 13.22
CA PRO A 122 8.56 -18.69 12.95
C PRO A 122 8.10 -20.11 12.58
N ALA A 123 6.93 -20.52 13.07
CA ALA A 123 6.34 -21.83 12.77
C ALA A 123 5.61 -21.87 11.42
N HIS A 124 5.35 -20.72 10.79
CA HIS A 124 4.66 -20.65 9.51
C HIS A 124 5.53 -21.26 8.38
N PRO A 125 4.97 -22.12 7.51
CA PRO A 125 5.78 -22.83 6.50
C PRO A 125 6.35 -21.92 5.42
N VAL A 126 5.72 -20.78 5.17
CA VAL A 126 6.22 -19.74 4.26
C VAL A 126 7.11 -18.76 5.02
N ASP A 127 8.26 -18.46 4.46
CA ASP A 127 9.33 -17.65 5.05
C ASP A 127 9.73 -16.45 4.18
N PHE A 128 8.79 -15.98 3.36
CA PHE A 128 8.96 -14.79 2.53
C PHE A 128 7.68 -13.95 2.50
N THR A 129 7.82 -12.73 2.02
CA THR A 129 6.72 -11.82 1.70
C THR A 129 6.89 -11.35 0.27
N HIS A 130 5.82 -10.88 -0.37
CA HIS A 130 5.92 -10.47 -1.76
C HIS A 130 5.06 -9.26 -2.10
N VAL A 131 5.48 -8.57 -3.15
CA VAL A 131 4.79 -7.43 -3.73
C VAL A 131 4.18 -7.88 -5.05
N TYR A 132 2.89 -7.66 -5.21
CA TYR A 132 2.27 -7.66 -6.53
C TYR A 132 2.47 -6.28 -7.15
N LEU A 133 3.18 -6.20 -8.27
CA LEU A 133 3.37 -5.00 -9.08
C LEU A 133 3.54 -5.48 -10.54
N PRO A 134 2.45 -5.50 -11.34
CA PRO A 134 2.45 -6.01 -12.71
C PRO A 134 3.12 -5.01 -13.65
N THR A 135 4.45 -5.08 -13.77
CA THR A 135 5.28 -4.09 -14.47
C THR A 135 4.87 -3.88 -15.92
N MET A 136 4.30 -4.91 -16.57
CA MET A 136 3.80 -4.82 -17.94
C MET A 136 2.54 -3.95 -18.11
N GLU A 137 1.79 -3.70 -17.03
CA GLU A 137 0.56 -2.90 -17.06
C GLU A 137 0.87 -1.41 -16.86
N PHE A 138 2.04 -1.08 -16.30
CA PHE A 138 2.48 0.29 -16.05
C PHE A 138 3.15 0.91 -17.27
N ALA A 139 3.05 2.23 -17.41
CA ALA A 139 3.67 2.98 -18.51
C ALA A 139 5.20 2.95 -18.44
N SER A 140 5.77 2.88 -17.24
CA SER A 140 7.21 2.75 -17.02
C SER A 140 7.48 2.05 -15.70
N PHE A 141 8.59 1.33 -15.63
CA PHE A 141 9.08 0.66 -14.44
C PHE A 141 10.59 0.82 -14.34
N GLU A 142 11.07 1.14 -13.15
CA GLU A 142 12.49 1.27 -12.86
C GLU A 142 12.83 0.66 -11.50
N ARG A 143 13.96 -0.04 -11.42
CA ARG A 143 14.49 -0.57 -10.18
C ARG A 143 15.81 0.12 -9.83
N ARG A 144 15.99 0.47 -8.55
CA ARG A 144 17.21 1.11 -8.02
C ARG A 144 17.50 0.60 -6.61
N GLY A 145 18.45 -0.32 -6.50
CA GLY A 145 18.75 -1.00 -5.24
C GLY A 145 17.50 -1.72 -4.70
N ASN A 146 17.06 -1.31 -3.52
CA ASN A 146 15.88 -1.83 -2.81
C ASN A 146 14.57 -1.12 -3.17
N TRP A 147 14.60 -0.15 -4.08
CA TRP A 147 13.42 0.54 -4.58
C TRP A 147 12.92 -0.05 -5.90
N LEU A 148 11.60 -0.24 -5.95
CA LEU A 148 10.83 -0.42 -7.18
C LEU A 148 10.06 0.88 -7.46
N PHE A 149 10.14 1.39 -8.67
CA PHE A 149 9.41 2.57 -9.11
C PHE A 149 8.54 2.22 -10.31
N ALA A 150 7.31 2.72 -10.32
CA ALA A 150 6.42 2.57 -11.48
C ALA A 150 5.64 3.85 -11.75
N ALA A 151 5.40 4.14 -13.03
CA ALA A 151 4.55 5.22 -13.49
C ALA A 151 3.30 4.64 -14.16
N SER A 152 2.14 5.07 -13.68
CA SER A 152 0.85 4.77 -14.27
C SER A 152 0.59 5.64 -15.51
N HIS A 153 -0.19 5.11 -16.45
CA HIS A 153 -0.63 5.84 -17.65
C HIS A 153 -1.45 7.10 -17.33
N ASN A 154 -2.08 7.16 -16.16
CA ASN A 154 -2.89 8.31 -15.74
C ASN A 154 -2.09 9.42 -15.04
N GLY A 155 -0.76 9.32 -15.01
CA GLY A 155 0.13 10.32 -14.40
C GLY A 155 0.39 10.12 -12.91
N GLY A 156 -0.05 9.00 -12.32
CA GLY A 156 0.33 8.60 -10.96
C GLY A 156 1.67 7.86 -10.90
N TYR A 157 2.38 7.95 -9.78
CA TYR A 157 3.66 7.30 -9.54
C TYR A 157 3.63 6.52 -8.22
N VAL A 158 4.40 5.44 -8.13
CA VAL A 158 4.65 4.73 -6.88
C VAL A 158 6.13 4.40 -6.75
N GLY A 159 6.66 4.60 -5.54
CA GLY A 159 7.91 4.05 -5.08
C GLY A 159 7.62 3.04 -3.97
N VAL A 160 8.07 1.79 -4.16
CA VAL A 160 8.01 0.73 -3.16
C VAL A 160 9.43 0.41 -2.71
N TYR A 161 9.76 0.73 -1.47
CA TYR A 161 10.99 0.30 -0.82
C TYR A 161 10.74 -1.00 -0.05
N CYS A 162 11.76 -1.86 0.04
CA CYS A 162 11.81 -2.95 1.01
C CYS A 162 13.16 -2.97 1.73
N SER A 163 13.18 -3.28 3.02
CA SER A 163 14.42 -3.49 3.78
C SER A 163 15.22 -4.69 3.25
N GLN A 164 14.54 -5.64 2.59
CA GLN A 164 15.15 -6.79 1.93
C GLN A 164 15.28 -6.53 0.42
N TYR A 165 16.18 -7.28 -0.21
CA TYR A 165 16.27 -7.31 -1.66
C TYR A 165 15.01 -7.96 -2.26
N LEU A 166 14.42 -7.29 -3.25
CA LEU A 166 13.23 -7.75 -3.97
C LEU A 166 13.60 -8.51 -5.24
N GLU A 167 13.55 -9.84 -5.17
CA GLU A 167 13.84 -10.73 -6.30
C GLU A 167 12.61 -10.83 -7.22
N PRO A 168 12.70 -10.40 -8.49
CA PRO A 168 11.59 -10.53 -9.41
C PRO A 168 11.32 -12.00 -9.76
N ALA A 169 10.05 -12.39 -9.85
CA ALA A 169 9.70 -13.68 -10.42
C ALA A 169 10.13 -13.74 -11.89
N GLY A 170 11.13 -14.57 -12.19
CA GLY A 170 11.71 -14.68 -13.53
C GLY A 170 10.95 -15.59 -14.50
N TYR A 171 10.03 -16.42 -13.99
CA TYR A 171 9.30 -17.41 -14.78
C TYR A 171 7.91 -17.70 -14.20
N GLY A 172 7.08 -18.38 -14.99
CA GLY A 172 5.75 -18.83 -14.56
C GLY A 172 4.68 -17.73 -14.61
N PRO A 173 3.50 -17.99 -14.01
CA PRO A 173 2.34 -17.09 -14.12
C PRO A 173 2.53 -15.73 -13.46
N ASN A 174 3.45 -15.63 -12.49
CA ASN A 174 3.75 -14.39 -11.77
C ASN A 174 4.90 -13.58 -12.39
N LYS A 175 5.48 -14.06 -13.51
CA LYS A 175 6.55 -13.35 -14.20
C LYS A 175 6.12 -11.91 -14.51
N GLU A 176 7.02 -10.96 -14.26
CA GLU A 176 6.79 -9.51 -14.48
C GLU A 176 5.63 -8.94 -13.62
N ARG A 177 5.14 -9.66 -12.60
CA ARG A 177 4.10 -9.19 -11.67
C ARG A 177 4.45 -9.33 -10.20
N GLU A 178 5.47 -10.09 -9.88
CA GLU A 178 5.81 -10.44 -8.50
C GLU A 178 7.26 -10.11 -8.17
N PHE A 179 7.44 -9.61 -6.95
CA PHE A 179 8.75 -9.40 -6.34
C PHE A 179 8.77 -9.99 -4.93
N ILE A 180 9.69 -10.91 -4.70
CA ILE A 180 9.79 -11.70 -3.46
C ILE A 180 10.88 -11.11 -2.57
N ALA A 181 10.53 -10.83 -1.31
CA ALA A 181 11.46 -10.54 -0.24
C ALA A 181 11.63 -11.79 0.63
N ALA A 182 12.81 -12.40 0.57
CA ALA A 182 13.14 -13.54 1.41
C ALA A 182 13.26 -13.12 2.89
N GLY A 183 12.91 -14.04 3.79
CA GLY A 183 12.98 -13.82 5.23
C GLY A 183 11.62 -13.53 5.86
N ARG A 184 11.57 -13.70 7.19
CA ARG A 184 10.35 -13.56 7.99
C ARG A 184 10.06 -12.14 8.44
N LYS A 185 11.02 -11.24 8.27
CA LYS A 185 10.95 -9.85 8.70
C LYS A 185 11.31 -8.93 7.57
N ALA A 186 10.44 -7.98 7.30
CA ALA A 186 10.63 -6.99 6.25
C ALA A 186 9.85 -5.72 6.58
N VAL A 187 10.48 -4.58 6.32
CA VAL A 187 9.81 -3.27 6.29
C VAL A 187 9.62 -2.89 4.83
N TYR A 188 8.40 -2.52 4.49
CA TYR A 188 8.05 -1.93 3.21
C TYR A 188 7.57 -0.51 3.38
N LEU A 189 7.97 0.38 2.47
CA LEU A 189 7.45 1.75 2.38
C LEU A 189 6.84 1.94 1.00
N LEU A 190 5.61 2.47 0.95
CA LEU A 190 4.96 2.89 -0.28
C LEU A 190 4.83 4.40 -0.24
N ARG A 191 5.44 5.10 -1.21
CA ARG A 191 5.22 6.51 -1.44
C ARG A 191 4.54 6.71 -2.79
N VAL A 192 3.38 7.35 -2.79
CA VAL A 192 2.54 7.55 -3.98
C VAL A 192 2.56 9.00 -4.41
N GLY A 193 3.12 9.28 -5.58
CA GLY A 193 3.17 10.60 -6.18
C GLY A 193 2.26 10.73 -7.40
N SER A 194 2.29 11.89 -8.03
CA SER A 194 1.74 12.11 -9.36
C SER A 194 2.50 13.21 -10.10
N GLN A 195 2.12 13.45 -11.35
CA GLN A 195 2.56 14.60 -12.12
C GLN A 195 2.22 15.93 -11.42
N CYS A 196 1.18 16.01 -10.59
CA CYS A 196 0.83 17.24 -9.87
C CYS A 196 1.76 17.52 -8.68
N SER A 197 2.19 16.48 -7.96
CA SER A 197 3.05 16.61 -6.77
C SER A 197 4.55 16.61 -7.12
N PHE A 198 4.98 15.78 -8.08
CA PHE A 198 6.40 15.58 -8.41
C PHE A 198 6.79 16.00 -9.83
N GLY A 199 5.83 16.43 -10.67
CA GLY A 199 6.09 16.89 -12.03
C GLY A 199 6.38 15.76 -13.02
N SER A 200 7.47 15.01 -12.85
CA SER A 200 7.84 13.89 -13.75
C SER A 200 8.26 12.65 -12.98
N PHE A 201 8.17 11.49 -13.62
CA PHE A 201 8.59 10.22 -13.02
C PHE A 201 10.08 10.24 -12.62
N ALA A 202 10.94 10.83 -13.45
CA ALA A 202 12.36 11.01 -13.14
C ALA A 202 12.58 11.90 -11.91
N SER A 203 11.79 12.97 -11.75
CA SER A 203 11.87 13.86 -10.59
C SER A 203 11.39 13.16 -9.32
N PHE A 204 10.34 12.34 -9.42
CA PHE A 204 9.86 11.49 -8.33
C PHE A 204 10.92 10.48 -7.89
N ILE A 205 11.52 9.74 -8.82
CA ILE A 205 12.63 8.80 -8.53
C ILE A 205 13.77 9.55 -7.84
N LYS A 206 14.19 10.69 -8.40
CA LYS A 206 15.28 11.49 -7.84
C LYS A 206 14.97 11.90 -6.40
N ALA A 207 13.76 12.40 -6.15
CA ALA A 207 13.35 12.84 -4.81
C ALA A 207 13.41 11.70 -3.78
N MET A 208 12.99 10.48 -4.15
CA MET A 208 13.07 9.31 -3.26
C MET A 208 14.51 8.85 -3.01
N LEU A 209 15.38 8.93 -4.01
CA LEU A 209 16.78 8.51 -3.90
C LEU A 209 17.68 9.54 -3.20
N ASP A 210 17.34 10.83 -3.28
CA ASP A 210 18.05 11.91 -2.58
C ASP A 210 17.63 12.02 -1.10
N SER A 211 16.51 11.41 -0.71
CA SER A 211 15.97 11.47 0.64
C SER A 211 16.69 10.49 1.56
N ASP A 212 16.95 10.92 2.80
CA ASP A 212 17.57 10.06 3.81
C ASP A 212 16.60 8.96 4.24
N LEU A 213 17.02 7.71 4.06
CA LEU A 213 16.28 6.52 4.47
C LEU A 213 17.21 5.56 5.20
N SER A 214 16.88 5.27 6.46
CA SER A 214 17.50 4.21 7.25
C SER A 214 16.42 3.22 7.66
N ALA A 215 16.58 1.95 7.29
CA ALA A 215 15.64 0.90 7.65
C ALA A 215 16.36 -0.38 8.08
N THR A 216 15.87 -1.00 9.13
CA THR A 216 16.15 -2.39 9.49
C THR A 216 15.02 -3.28 8.97
N ASP A 217 15.02 -4.56 9.34
CA ASP A 217 13.91 -5.48 9.07
C ASP A 217 12.69 -5.26 9.99
N GLN A 218 12.77 -4.33 10.96
CA GLN A 218 11.69 -4.07 11.92
C GLN A 218 11.36 -2.59 12.14
N ALA A 219 12.18 -1.65 11.70
CA ALA A 219 11.94 -0.22 11.89
C ALA A 219 12.53 0.61 10.75
N PHE A 220 12.03 1.83 10.59
CA PHE A 220 12.53 2.78 9.61
C PHE A 220 12.47 4.22 10.11
N VAL A 221 13.32 5.05 9.50
CA VAL A 221 13.29 6.51 9.53
C VAL A 221 13.45 6.97 8.08
N PHE A 222 12.49 7.75 7.59
CA PHE A 222 12.46 8.26 6.23
C PHE A 222 12.19 9.77 6.22
N GLU A 223 13.12 10.55 5.68
CA GLU A 223 12.95 11.98 5.48
C GLU A 223 12.24 12.24 4.14
N ASP A 224 10.90 12.13 4.13
CA ASP A 224 10.12 12.35 2.91
C ASP A 224 10.19 13.83 2.48
N PRO A 225 10.38 14.11 1.18
CA PRO A 225 10.57 15.48 0.67
C PRO A 225 9.35 16.39 0.85
N SER A 226 8.16 15.85 1.13
CA SER A 226 6.88 16.56 1.16
C SER A 226 6.11 16.39 2.47
N LEU A 227 6.23 15.24 3.11
CA LEU A 227 5.58 14.88 4.36
C LEU A 227 6.51 15.15 5.57
N GLY A 228 7.81 15.32 5.32
CA GLY A 228 8.84 15.46 6.33
C GLY A 228 9.21 14.11 6.95
N ARG A 229 9.69 14.16 8.19
CA ARG A 229 10.21 12.98 8.90
C ARG A 229 9.11 11.97 9.23
N LEU A 230 9.27 10.74 8.74
CA LEU A 230 8.39 9.60 8.95
C LEU A 230 9.15 8.49 9.68
N GLU A 231 8.59 7.98 10.76
CA GLU A 231 9.20 6.90 11.55
C GLU A 231 8.20 5.86 11.97
N GLY A 232 8.59 4.60 11.98
CA GLY A 232 7.72 3.54 12.46
C GLY A 232 8.41 2.19 12.46
N GLY A 233 7.67 1.16 12.88
CA GLY A 233 8.21 -0.18 12.92
C GLY A 233 7.21 -1.20 13.43
N TRP A 234 7.69 -2.41 13.73
CA TRP A 234 6.84 -3.47 14.27
C TRP A 234 6.24 -3.11 15.63
N ASP A 235 7.06 -2.53 16.51
CA ASP A 235 6.71 -2.22 17.89
C ASP A 235 6.23 -0.77 18.10
N ALA A 236 6.24 0.06 17.05
CA ALA A 236 5.86 1.47 17.10
C ALA A 236 4.93 1.85 15.95
N SER A 237 3.87 2.60 16.26
CA SER A 237 3.00 3.21 15.25
C SER A 237 3.77 4.27 14.47
N LEU A 238 3.27 4.63 13.28
CA LEU A 238 3.83 5.72 12.49
C LEU A 238 3.84 7.05 13.28
N GLU A 239 4.99 7.71 13.31
CA GLU A 239 5.16 9.09 13.71
C GLU A 239 5.44 9.96 12.49
N VAL A 240 4.80 11.14 12.45
CA VAL A 240 4.97 12.14 11.40
C VAL A 240 5.42 13.43 12.08
N GLN A 241 6.63 13.89 11.75
CA GLN A 241 7.23 15.09 12.36
C GLN A 241 7.21 15.05 13.91
N GLY A 242 7.49 13.87 14.48
CA GLY A 242 7.49 13.64 15.93
C GLY A 242 6.10 13.55 16.58
N GLN A 243 5.03 13.47 15.79
CA GLN A 243 3.67 13.23 16.28
C GLN A 243 3.21 11.83 15.91
N THR A 244 2.92 11.01 16.92
CA THR A 244 2.37 9.66 16.71
C THR A 244 0.97 9.74 16.10
N ILE A 245 0.78 9.08 14.96
CA ILE A 245 -0.52 8.96 14.30
C ILE A 245 -1.37 7.91 15.01
N LYS A 246 -2.62 8.26 15.30
CA LYS A 246 -3.60 7.37 15.92
C LYS A 246 -4.48 6.72 14.85
N TYR A 247 -4.59 5.40 14.94
CA TYR A 247 -5.35 4.56 14.03
C TYR A 247 -6.37 3.72 14.80
N ASN A 248 -7.23 4.38 15.57
CA ASN A 248 -8.26 3.69 16.31
C ASN A 248 -9.55 4.50 16.42
N ASN A 249 -10.67 3.80 16.46
CA ASN A 249 -11.99 4.33 16.76
C ASN A 249 -12.34 5.56 15.89
N PHE A 250 -12.09 5.46 14.59
CA PHE A 250 -12.68 6.42 13.65
C PHE A 250 -14.22 6.36 13.72
N ASP A 251 -14.87 7.41 13.23
CA ASP A 251 -16.32 7.42 13.12
C ASP A 251 -16.76 6.35 12.10
N PRO A 252 -17.73 5.45 12.41
CA PRO A 252 -18.26 4.48 11.45
C PRO A 252 -18.91 5.12 10.21
N VAL A 253 -19.42 6.35 10.31
CA VAL A 253 -19.92 7.13 9.17
C VAL A 253 -18.77 7.59 8.27
N GLY A 254 -17.58 7.69 8.84
CA GLY A 254 -16.37 8.12 8.19
C GLY A 254 -16.22 9.64 8.16
N THR A 255 -14.96 10.09 8.14
CA THR A 255 -14.60 11.48 7.92
C THR A 255 -14.01 11.64 6.51
N ASN A 256 -14.27 12.78 5.87
CA ASN A 256 -13.77 13.10 4.53
C ASN A 256 -13.07 14.45 4.59
N LEU A 257 -11.75 14.44 4.45
CA LEU A 257 -10.90 15.60 4.60
C LEU A 257 -10.19 15.92 3.28
N TRP A 258 -10.31 17.16 2.84
CA TRP A 258 -9.72 17.64 1.60
C TRP A 258 -8.38 18.31 1.85
N TYR A 259 -7.35 17.88 1.10
CA TYR A 259 -6.01 18.42 1.16
C TYR A 259 -5.50 18.81 -0.23
N VAL A 260 -4.42 19.59 -0.25
CA VAL A 260 -3.58 19.72 -1.44
C VAL A 260 -2.76 18.44 -1.54
N GLU A 261 -2.66 17.87 -2.73
CA GLU A 261 -1.80 16.71 -2.97
C GLU A 261 -0.33 17.10 -2.75
N ARG A 262 0.40 16.31 -1.96
CA ARG A 262 1.80 16.56 -1.60
C ARG A 262 2.72 15.48 -2.14
#